data_AF-A0AAW3D2Y7-F1
#
_entry.id   AF-A0AAW3D2Y7-F1
#
_cell.length_a   1.000
_cell.length_b   1.000
_cell.length_c   1.000
_cell.angle_alpha   90.00
_cell.angle_beta   90.00
_cell.angle_gamma   90.00
#
_symmetry.space_group_name_H-M   'P 1'
#
loop_
_entity.id
_entity.type
_entity.pdbx_description
1 polymer ?
#
loop_
_entity_poly.entity_id
_entity_poly.type
_entity_poly.pdbx_seq_one_letter_code
_entity_poly.pdbx_strand_id
1 'polypeptide(L)'
;MRRSRLSSYKQDKLIELFIAGSTARTASQLVSVNKTTASYYFHRLRLLIYQNSEHLEMFAGEIKVDESYFGGTRKGKRGIAAGGKVPVFGLLKRNGKVYTVIIPDAKSNTLLPIIREKVKPDIVNPRVFC
;
A
#
# COMPACT_ATOMS: atom_id res chain seq x y z
N MET A 1 -0.27 -18.45 -10.86
CA MET A 1 1.22 -18.35 -10.90
C MET A 1 1.78 -19.47 -11.77
N ARG A 2 2.41 -19.16 -12.91
CA ARG A 2 2.74 -20.13 -13.99
C ARG A 2 3.68 -21.29 -13.60
N ARG A 3 4.33 -21.27 -12.43
CA ARG A 3 5.28 -22.29 -11.93
C ARG A 3 5.04 -22.73 -10.48
N SER A 4 3.81 -22.60 -9.99
CA SER A 4 3.50 -23.04 -8.62
C SER A 4 3.51 -24.58 -8.51
N ARG A 5 4.15 -25.12 -7.48
CA ARG A 5 4.08 -26.56 -7.13
C ARG A 5 2.78 -26.93 -6.40
N LEU A 6 1.89 -25.96 -6.15
CA LEU A 6 0.57 -26.19 -5.56
C LEU A 6 -0.42 -26.65 -6.62
N SER A 7 -1.31 -27.57 -6.26
CA SER A 7 -2.43 -27.96 -7.12
C SER A 7 -3.34 -26.75 -7.45
N SER A 8 -4.04 -26.81 -8.58
CA SER A 8 -4.96 -25.73 -9.00
C SER A 8 -5.97 -25.42 -7.90
N TYR A 9 -6.61 -26.44 -7.34
CA TYR A 9 -7.55 -26.31 -6.24
C TYR A 9 -7.01 -25.48 -5.05
N LYS A 10 -5.77 -25.75 -4.63
CA LYS A 10 -5.15 -24.99 -3.54
C LYS A 10 -4.84 -23.55 -3.94
N GLN A 11 -4.47 -23.31 -5.19
CA GLN A 11 -4.25 -21.96 -5.70
C GLN A 11 -5.56 -21.16 -5.72
N ASP A 12 -6.64 -21.74 -6.24
CA ASP A 12 -7.94 -21.09 -6.33
C ASP A 12 -8.47 -20.71 -4.94
N LYS A 13 -8.37 -21.63 -3.97
CA LYS A 13 -8.75 -21.34 -2.58
C LYS A 13 -7.88 -20.28 -1.92
N LEU A 14 -6.57 -20.23 -2.21
CA LEU A 14 -5.70 -19.17 -1.69
C LEU A 14 -6.07 -17.80 -2.29
N ILE A 15 -6.46 -17.74 -3.56
CA ILE A 15 -6.91 -16.51 -4.22
C ILE A 15 -8.24 -16.04 -3.62
N GLU A 16 -9.21 -16.93 -3.47
CA GLU A 16 -10.51 -16.64 -2.84
C GLU A 16 -10.32 -16.05 -1.42
N LEU A 17 -9.48 -16.69 -0.62
CA LEU A 17 -9.17 -16.25 0.74
C LEU A 17 -8.38 -14.93 0.79
N PHE A 18 -7.55 -14.67 -0.22
CA PHE A 18 -6.87 -13.38 -0.37
C PHE A 18 -7.87 -12.26 -0.67
N ILE A 19 -8.81 -12.50 -1.59
CA ILE A 19 -9.87 -11.54 -1.96
C ILE A 19 -10.80 -11.27 -0.77
N ALA A 20 -11.13 -12.31 0.01
CA ALA A 20 -11.93 -12.19 1.23
C ALA A 20 -11.21 -11.46 2.40
N GLY A 21 -9.95 -11.04 2.23
CA GLY A 21 -9.21 -10.30 3.24
C GLY A 21 -8.74 -11.15 4.43
N SER A 22 -8.75 -12.48 4.30
CA SER A 22 -8.28 -13.37 5.36
C SER A 22 -6.77 -13.20 5.60
N THR A 23 -6.31 -13.58 6.80
CA THR A 23 -4.86 -13.59 7.07
C THR A 23 -4.19 -14.80 6.41
N ALA A 24 -2.93 -14.66 5.99
CA ALA A 24 -2.17 -15.78 5.44
C ALA A 24 -2.06 -16.97 6.42
N ARG A 25 -2.10 -16.71 7.73
CA ARG A 25 -2.15 -17.74 8.77
C ARG A 25 -3.44 -18.55 8.70
N THR A 26 -4.60 -17.87 8.71
CA THR A 26 -5.91 -18.50 8.58
C THR A 26 -5.99 -19.29 7.27
N ALA A 27 -5.55 -18.69 6.16
CA ALA A 27 -5.58 -19.34 4.86
C ALA A 27 -4.68 -20.59 4.80
N SER A 28 -3.54 -20.58 5.48
CA SER A 28 -2.66 -21.75 5.55
C SER A 28 -3.33 -22.95 6.25
N GLN A 29 -4.13 -22.68 7.28
CA GLN A 29 -4.88 -23.69 8.02
C GLN A 29 -6.05 -24.23 7.18
N LEU A 30 -6.79 -23.35 6.51
CA LEU A 30 -7.96 -23.74 5.71
C LEU A 30 -7.58 -24.52 4.44
N VAL A 31 -6.46 -24.18 3.80
CA VAL A 31 -6.01 -24.81 2.54
C VAL A 31 -5.01 -25.95 2.78
N SER A 32 -4.64 -26.20 4.03
CA SER A 32 -3.66 -27.20 4.43
C SER A 32 -2.35 -27.05 3.65
N VAL A 33 -1.72 -25.88 3.82
CA VAL A 33 -0.38 -25.55 3.28
C VAL A 33 0.49 -24.98 4.39
N ASN A 34 1.82 -24.99 4.19
CA ASN A 34 2.71 -24.35 5.15
C ASN A 34 2.41 -22.84 5.24
N LYS A 35 2.41 -22.29 6.46
CA LYS A 35 2.24 -20.85 6.72
C LYS A 35 3.17 -19.97 5.88
N THR A 36 4.42 -20.39 5.67
CA THR A 36 5.39 -19.64 4.88
C THR A 36 5.00 -19.63 3.40
N THR A 37 4.47 -20.75 2.89
CA THR A 37 3.94 -20.86 1.54
C THR A 37 2.74 -19.95 1.33
N ALA A 38 1.77 -19.93 2.25
CA ALA A 38 0.61 -19.03 2.17
C ALA A 38 1.03 -17.56 2.21
N SER A 39 1.92 -17.18 3.13
CA SER A 39 2.47 -15.82 3.21
C SER A 39 3.19 -15.40 1.93
N TYR A 40 4.03 -16.29 1.38
CA TYR A 40 4.71 -16.06 0.11
C TYR A 40 3.72 -15.90 -1.04
N TYR A 41 2.69 -16.76 -1.11
CA TYR A 41 1.67 -16.70 -2.14
C TYR A 41 0.90 -15.36 -2.10
N PHE A 42 0.46 -14.94 -0.91
CA PHE A 42 -0.24 -13.66 -0.73
C PHE A 42 0.66 -12.47 -1.07
N HIS A 43 1.94 -12.52 -0.73
CA HIS A 43 2.89 -11.49 -1.12
C HIS A 43 3.05 -11.41 -2.65
N ARG A 44 3.14 -12.55 -3.33
CA ARG A 44 3.21 -12.61 -4.79
C ARG A 44 1.95 -12.08 -5.46
N LEU A 45 0.76 -12.34 -4.91
CA LEU A 45 -0.48 -11.74 -5.39
C LEU A 45 -0.45 -10.22 -5.27
N ARG A 46 0.00 -9.67 -4.13
CA ARG A 46 0.15 -8.21 -3.96
C ARG A 46 1.10 -7.58 -4.97
N LEU A 47 2.24 -8.23 -5.25
CA LEU A 47 3.19 -7.75 -6.26
C LEU A 47 2.58 -7.76 -7.67
N LEU A 48 1.85 -8.82 -8.02
CA LEU A 48 1.17 -8.90 -9.31
C LEU A 48 0.10 -7.81 -9.43
N ILE A 49 -0.70 -7.59 -8.39
CA ILE A 49 -1.67 -6.49 -8.36
C ILE A 49 -0.94 -5.16 -8.57
N TYR A 50 0.11 -4.89 -7.79
CA TYR A 50 0.91 -3.67 -7.90
C TYR A 50 1.48 -3.43 -9.31
N GLN A 51 1.99 -4.48 -9.97
CA GLN A 51 2.52 -4.41 -11.32
C GLN A 51 1.46 -4.15 -12.39
N ASN A 52 0.20 -4.53 -12.13
CA ASN A 52 -0.92 -4.38 -13.06
C ASN A 52 -1.84 -3.21 -12.70
N SER A 53 -1.68 -2.58 -11.55
CA SER A 53 -2.42 -1.37 -11.20
C SER A 53 -1.84 -0.19 -11.96
N GLU A 54 -2.70 0.50 -12.70
CA GLU A 54 -2.37 1.75 -13.40
C GLU A 54 -2.07 2.86 -12.38
N HIS A 55 -0.82 2.92 -11.91
CA HIS A 55 -0.33 3.99 -11.02
C HIS A 55 -0.01 5.30 -11.77
N LEU A 56 -0.39 5.37 -13.05
CA LEU A 56 0.09 6.39 -14.00
C LEU A 56 -0.95 7.45 -14.34
N GLU A 57 -2.20 7.30 -13.91
CA GLU A 57 -3.19 8.35 -14.11
C GLU A 57 -2.92 9.53 -13.16
N MET A 58 -2.75 10.73 -13.74
CA MET A 58 -2.75 11.96 -12.96
C MET A 58 -4.11 12.15 -12.28
N PHE A 59 -4.08 12.46 -11.00
CA PHE A 59 -5.25 12.83 -10.24
C PHE A 59 -5.76 14.20 -10.72
N ALA A 60 -7.08 14.31 -10.84
CA ALA A 60 -7.78 15.54 -11.22
C ALA A 60 -8.93 15.80 -10.24
N GLY A 61 -9.23 17.07 -9.98
CA GLY A 61 -10.23 17.53 -9.02
C GLY A 61 -9.67 17.71 -7.60
N GLU A 62 -10.56 17.80 -6.60
CA GLU A 62 -10.16 17.93 -5.20
C GLU A 62 -9.41 16.68 -4.69
N ILE A 63 -8.17 16.90 -4.26
CA ILE A 63 -7.28 15.86 -3.75
C ILE A 63 -6.90 16.23 -2.32
N LYS A 64 -7.08 15.28 -1.41
CA LYS A 64 -6.57 15.36 -0.05
C LYS A 64 -5.15 14.81 -0.02
N VAL A 65 -4.29 15.50 0.69
CA VAL A 65 -2.90 15.11 0.90
C VAL A 65 -2.74 14.75 2.37
N ASP A 66 -2.09 13.63 2.67
CA ASP A 66 -1.89 13.15 4.04
C ASP A 66 -0.50 12.50 4.22
N GLU A 67 -0.01 12.54 5.46
CA GLU A 67 1.26 11.95 5.86
C GLU A 67 1.04 10.88 6.92
N SER A 68 1.56 9.68 6.68
CA SER A 68 1.42 8.55 7.57
C SER A 68 2.78 7.97 7.93
N TYR A 69 3.00 7.63 9.19
CA TYR A 69 4.25 7.06 9.67
C TYR A 69 4.06 5.61 10.11
N PHE A 70 4.66 4.67 9.38
CA PHE A 70 4.52 3.22 9.62
C PHE A 70 5.75 2.61 10.30
N GLY A 71 5.54 1.57 11.10
CA GLY A 71 6.62 0.83 11.75
C GLY A 71 7.14 1.51 13.02
N GLY A 72 8.43 1.31 13.31
CA GLY A 72 9.07 1.82 14.53
C GLY A 72 8.88 0.92 15.77
N THR A 73 9.07 -0.39 15.63
CA THR A 73 9.02 -1.32 16.77
C THR A 73 10.25 -1.12 17.66
N ARG A 74 10.12 -0.27 18.69
CA ARG A 74 11.18 -0.04 19.69
C ARG A 74 10.59 0.02 21.09
N LYS A 75 11.35 -0.45 22.09
CA LYS A 75 11.08 -0.15 23.51
C LYS A 75 11.46 1.32 23.79
N GLY A 76 10.53 2.14 24.26
CA GLY A 76 10.78 3.56 24.57
C GLY A 76 9.65 4.49 24.12
N LYS A 77 9.99 5.77 23.83
CA LYS A 77 9.03 6.82 23.44
C LYS A 77 8.08 6.33 22.33
N ARG A 78 6.78 6.45 22.59
CA ARG A 78 5.67 6.13 21.66
C ARG A 78 5.13 7.42 21.06
N GLY A 79 4.45 7.33 19.91
CA GLY A 79 3.86 8.49 19.21
C GLY A 79 4.59 8.86 17.92
N ILE A 80 4.13 9.91 17.23
CA ILE A 80 4.62 10.33 15.90
C ILE A 80 6.13 10.62 15.91
N ALA A 81 6.63 11.27 16.96
CA ALA A 81 8.05 11.61 17.12
C ALA A 81 8.96 10.42 17.54
N ALA A 82 8.44 9.18 17.55
CA ALA A 82 9.27 8.02 17.81
C ALA A 82 10.15 7.68 16.59
N GLY A 83 11.46 7.58 16.81
CA GLY A 83 12.42 7.27 15.74
C GLY A 83 12.25 5.84 15.19
N GLY A 84 12.65 5.66 13.93
CA GLY A 84 12.58 4.36 13.24
C GLY A 84 11.24 4.10 12.53
N LYS A 85 10.40 5.12 12.38
CA LYS A 85 9.22 5.07 11.52
C LYS A 85 9.57 5.41 10.08
N VAL A 86 8.90 4.75 9.16
CA VAL A 86 8.98 5.01 7.73
C VAL A 86 7.86 6.00 7.37
N PRO A 87 8.17 7.21 6.91
CA PRO A 87 7.15 8.14 6.44
C PRO A 87 6.63 7.72 5.07
N VAL A 88 5.32 7.82 4.90
CA VAL A 88 4.58 7.50 3.70
C VAL A 88 3.68 8.68 3.40
N PHE A 89 3.79 9.19 2.18
CA PHE A 89 2.98 10.27 1.66
C PHE A 89 1.80 9.71 0.88
N GLY A 90 0.59 10.20 1.15
CA GLY A 90 -0.66 9.77 0.52
C GLY A 90 -1.37 10.90 -0.22
N LEU A 91 -1.82 10.62 -1.44
CA LEU A 91 -2.75 11.44 -2.22
C LEU A 91 -4.08 10.69 -2.34
N LEU A 92 -5.16 11.28 -1.84
CA LEU A 92 -6.51 10.71 -1.84
C LEU A 92 -7.43 11.54 -2.74
N LYS A 93 -7.95 10.92 -3.79
CA LYS A 93 -9.02 11.49 -4.62
C LYS A 93 -10.37 11.32 -3.92
N ARG A 94 -11.27 12.31 -4.06
CA ARG A 94 -12.63 12.26 -3.49
C ARG A 94 -13.53 11.06 -3.88
N ASN A 95 -13.09 10.17 -4.77
CA ASN A 95 -13.82 8.95 -5.18
C ASN A 95 -12.94 7.67 -5.08
N GLY A 96 -12.07 7.58 -4.07
CA GLY A 96 -11.50 6.30 -3.62
C GLY A 96 -10.19 5.85 -4.29
N LYS A 97 -9.66 6.57 -5.29
CA LYS A 97 -8.29 6.32 -5.76
C LYS A 97 -7.29 6.93 -4.77
N VAL A 98 -6.36 6.12 -4.27
CA VAL A 98 -5.29 6.53 -3.37
C VAL A 98 -3.94 6.24 -4.04
N TYR A 99 -3.05 7.21 -4.01
CA TYR A 99 -1.64 7.03 -4.33
C TYR A 99 -0.81 7.19 -3.08
N THR A 100 0.07 6.25 -2.81
CA THR A 100 0.98 6.31 -1.65
C THR A 100 2.41 6.08 -2.09
N VAL A 101 3.34 6.86 -1.55
CA VAL A 101 4.78 6.72 -1.82
C VAL A 101 5.57 6.82 -0.51
N ILE A 102 6.56 5.96 -0.34
CA ILE A 102 7.50 6.05 0.78
C ILE A 102 8.43 7.24 0.49
N ILE A 103 8.53 8.16 1.45
CA ILE A 103 9.35 9.36 1.33
C ILE A 103 10.56 9.29 2.28
N PRO A 104 11.67 9.96 1.98
CA PRO A 104 12.79 10.09 2.91
C PRO A 104 12.46 11.04 4.08
N ASP A 105 11.69 12.10 3.82
CA ASP A 105 11.24 13.09 4.79
C ASP A 105 9.95 13.80 4.32
N ALA A 106 9.29 14.46 5.27
CA ALA A 106 8.06 15.24 5.04
C ALA A 106 8.34 16.72 4.72
N LYS A 107 9.47 17.04 4.08
CA LYS A 107 9.79 18.44 3.74
C LYS A 107 9.11 18.85 2.43
N SER A 108 8.78 20.12 2.30
CA SER A 108 8.17 20.68 1.09
C SER A 108 8.97 20.37 -0.19
N ASN A 109 10.30 20.32 -0.11
CA ASN A 109 11.17 19.99 -1.23
C ASN A 109 10.99 18.54 -1.72
N THR A 110 10.55 17.64 -0.85
CA THR A 110 10.25 16.23 -1.16
C THR A 110 8.80 16.09 -1.65
N LEU A 111 7.86 16.80 -1.02
CA LEU A 111 6.42 16.64 -1.27
C LEU A 111 5.93 17.37 -2.53
N LEU A 112 6.40 18.61 -2.77
CA LEU A 112 5.92 19.44 -3.89
C LEU A 112 6.20 18.82 -5.27
N PRO A 113 7.37 18.20 -5.54
CA PRO A 113 7.59 17.50 -6.80
C PRO A 113 6.61 16.35 -7.02
N ILE A 114 6.34 15.56 -5.97
CA ILE A 114 5.41 14.41 -6.03
C ILE A 114 3.99 14.89 -6.34
N ILE A 115 3.53 15.97 -5.69
CA ILE A 115 2.23 16.57 -5.96
C ILE A 115 2.16 17.05 -7.42
N ARG A 116 3.17 17.77 -7.89
CA ARG A 116 3.18 18.32 -9.27
C ARG A 116 3.20 17.24 -10.34
N GLU A 117 3.89 16.12 -10.09
CA GLU A 117 3.92 14.99 -11.02
C GLU A 117 2.57 14.26 -11.07
N LYS A 118 1.88 14.13 -9.93
CA LYS A 118 0.68 13.29 -9.82
C LYS A 118 -0.64 14.05 -9.88
N VAL A 119 -0.65 15.37 -9.79
CA VAL A 119 -1.87 16.19 -9.76
C VAL A 119 -1.92 17.13 -10.96
N LYS A 120 -3.03 17.10 -11.72
CA LYS A 120 -3.24 18.05 -12.80
C LYS A 120 -3.35 19.48 -12.26
N PRO A 121 -2.76 20.48 -12.93
CA PRO A 121 -2.81 21.87 -12.49
C PRO A 121 -4.16 22.52 -12.81
N ASP A 122 -5.27 21.95 -12.33
CA ASP A 122 -6.59 22.59 -12.39
C ASP A 122 -7.06 22.88 -10.96
N ILE A 123 -7.07 24.18 -10.62
CA ILE A 123 -7.56 24.79 -9.37
C ILE A 123 -7.26 23.92 -8.13
N VAL A 124 -5.99 23.64 -7.90
CA VAL A 124 -5.54 23.07 -6.63
C VAL A 124 -5.66 24.18 -5.59
N ASN A 125 -6.68 24.13 -4.74
CA ASN A 125 -6.70 24.90 -3.49
C ASN A 125 -5.95 24.04 -2.46
N PRO A 126 -4.63 24.21 -2.30
CA PRO A 126 -3.82 23.30 -1.52
C PRO A 126 -4.04 23.66 -0.05
N ARG A 127 -5.10 23.10 0.55
CA ARG A 127 -5.18 23.02 2.00
C ARG A 127 -4.19 21.94 2.44
N VAL A 128 -2.93 22.32 2.51
CA VAL A 128 -1.91 21.58 3.25
C VAL A 128 -2.29 21.72 4.71
N PHE A 129 -2.94 20.70 5.27
CA PHE A 129 -3.08 20.59 6.71
C PHE A 129 -1.74 20.02 7.21
N CYS A 130 -0.88 20.93 7.68
CA CYS A 130 0.20 20.59 8.60
C CYS A 130 -0.36 20.36 10.01
#